data_AF-A0A939YCX5-F1
#
_entry.id   AF-A0A939YCX5-F1
#
_cell.length_a   1.000
_cell.length_b   1.000
_cell.length_c   1.000
_cell.angle_alpha   90.00
_cell.angle_beta   90.00
_cell.angle_gamma   90.00
#
_symmetry.space_group_name_H-M   'P 1'
#
loop_
_entity.id
_entity.type
_entity.pdbx_description
1 polymer ?
#
loop_
_entity_poly.entity_id
_entity_poly.type
_entity_poly.pdbx_seq_one_letter_code
_entity_poly.pdbx_strand_id
1 'polypeptide(L)'
;MILTLVFFVTSCGANADVEQGASITDNVSMKAGTVQLFHATDSAVEPDSERYQLKQPDNLSASLDEVIDAMTLDEGITIEKYTIETSKTVTLYVRYADGVTEEKKLLSNAAIVKSLGGLEISTVQVTTLGEGDEEVDMATYTDSSFYYYEE
;
A
#
# COMPACT_ATOMS: atom_id res chain seq x y z
N MET A 1 -12.88 44.21 -41.64
CA MET A 1 -13.62 43.19 -40.90
C MET A 1 -12.68 42.04 -40.62
N ILE A 2 -12.04 42.06 -39.45
CA ILE A 2 -11.14 40.99 -38.98
C ILE A 2 -11.97 40.22 -37.96
N LEU A 3 -12.27 38.96 -38.26
CA LEU A 3 -12.95 38.05 -37.34
C LEU A 3 -11.90 37.04 -36.85
N THR A 4 -11.34 37.34 -35.69
CA THR A 4 -10.35 36.52 -34.99
C THR A 4 -11.07 35.30 -34.40
N LEU A 5 -10.67 34.10 -34.84
CA LEU A 5 -11.16 32.83 -34.31
C LEU A 5 -10.22 32.42 -33.16
N VAL A 6 -10.72 32.47 -31.93
CA VAL A 6 -10.01 31.99 -30.74
C VAL A 6 -10.40 30.53 -30.51
N PHE A 7 -9.44 29.61 -30.67
CA PHE A 7 -9.57 28.22 -30.24
C PHE A 7 -9.07 28.09 -28.79
N PHE A 8 -10.00 27.86 -27.87
CA PHE A 8 -9.72 27.27 -26.56
C PHE A 8 -10.20 25.82 -26.61
N VAL A 9 -9.27 24.86 -26.58
CA VAL A 9 -9.54 23.47 -26.20
C VAL A 9 -8.44 23.00 -25.27
N THR A 10 -8.76 23.14 -23.98
CA THR A 10 -8.60 22.15 -22.91
C THR A 10 -7.38 21.24 -22.97
N SER A 11 -6.44 21.56 -22.07
CA SER A 11 -5.42 20.68 -21.50
C SER A 11 -5.98 19.29 -21.23
N CYS A 12 -5.42 18.30 -21.92
CA CYS A 12 -5.71 16.89 -21.75
C CYS A 12 -4.64 16.30 -20.82
N GLY A 13 -5.08 15.67 -19.73
CA GLY A 13 -4.30 14.67 -19.00
C GLY A 13 -3.05 15.19 -18.28
N ALA A 14 -3.21 15.71 -17.07
CA ALA A 14 -2.20 15.51 -16.05
C ALA A 14 -2.23 14.01 -15.68
N ASN A 15 -1.43 13.21 -16.40
CA ASN A 15 -1.02 11.92 -15.85
C ASN A 15 -0.11 12.29 -14.67
N ALA A 16 -0.60 12.07 -13.45
CA ALA A 16 0.28 11.92 -12.32
C ALA A 16 1.12 10.67 -12.61
N ASP A 17 2.33 10.90 -13.11
CA ASP A 17 3.37 9.87 -13.14
C ASP A 17 3.58 9.44 -11.69
N VAL A 18 3.04 8.27 -11.35
CA VAL A 18 3.51 7.51 -10.20
C VAL A 18 4.97 7.20 -10.50
N GLU A 19 5.90 7.87 -9.80
CA GLU A 19 7.32 7.57 -9.88
C GLU A 19 7.54 6.13 -9.37
N GLN A 20 7.44 5.17 -10.28
CA GLN A 20 7.78 3.76 -10.08
C GLN A 20 9.28 3.67 -9.79
N GLY A 21 9.62 3.54 -8.51
CA GLY A 21 10.98 3.35 -8.04
C GLY A 21 11.58 2.02 -8.55
N ALA A 22 12.72 2.15 -9.24
CA ALA A 22 13.74 1.14 -9.57
C ALA A 22 13.31 -0.35 -9.56
N SER A 23 13.18 -0.93 -10.75
CA SER A 23 13.07 -2.37 -10.98
C SER A 23 14.29 -3.13 -10.45
N ILE A 24 14.16 -3.79 -9.31
CA ILE A 24 15.09 -4.82 -8.86
C ILE A 24 14.62 -6.15 -9.46
N THR A 25 15.32 -6.62 -10.50
CA THR A 25 15.09 -7.94 -11.11
C THR A 25 15.70 -9.05 -10.25
N ASP A 26 15.14 -9.28 -9.07
CA ASP A 26 15.34 -10.53 -8.35
C ASP A 26 14.18 -11.47 -8.69
N ASN A 27 14.49 -12.57 -9.38
CA ASN A 27 13.58 -13.70 -9.56
C ASN A 27 13.39 -14.34 -8.18
N VAL A 28 12.41 -13.82 -7.44
CA VAL A 28 12.04 -14.33 -6.13
C VAL A 28 10.96 -15.39 -6.35
N SER A 29 11.31 -16.66 -6.16
CA SER A 29 10.35 -17.77 -6.17
C SER A 29 9.41 -17.64 -4.96
N MET A 30 8.30 -16.93 -5.14
CA MET A 30 7.28 -16.75 -4.11
C MET A 30 6.71 -18.08 -3.64
N LYS A 31 6.56 -18.23 -2.32
CA LYS A 31 5.90 -19.39 -1.71
C LYS A 31 4.43 -19.43 -2.16
N ALA A 32 4.11 -20.37 -3.04
CA ALA A 32 2.76 -20.84 -3.40
C ALA A 32 1.85 -19.96 -4.29
N GLY A 33 2.32 -18.84 -4.84
CA GLY A 33 1.55 -18.03 -5.81
C GLY A 33 0.21 -17.47 -5.29
N THR A 34 -0.09 -17.65 -4.00
CA THR A 34 -1.27 -17.11 -3.33
C THR A 34 -0.87 -16.46 -2.02
N VAL A 35 -1.52 -15.35 -1.68
CA VAL A 35 -1.32 -14.63 -0.41
C VAL A 35 -2.63 -14.57 0.37
N GLN A 36 -2.53 -14.46 1.70
CA GLN A 36 -3.69 -14.17 2.53
C GLN A 36 -3.79 -12.65 2.69
N LEU A 37 -4.88 -12.07 2.23
CA LEU A 37 -5.19 -10.67 2.52
C LEU A 37 -5.94 -10.58 3.84
N PHE A 38 -5.78 -9.44 4.50
CA PHE A 38 -6.43 -9.10 5.75
C PHE A 38 -7.05 -7.71 5.63
N HIS A 39 -8.20 -7.52 6.28
CA HIS A 39 -8.86 -6.23 6.40
C HIS A 39 -9.07 -5.88 7.87
N ALA A 40 -9.15 -4.58 8.13
CA ALA A 40 -9.55 -4.07 9.44
C ALA A 40 -11.07 -4.10 9.57
N THR A 41 -11.54 -4.43 10.76
CA THR A 41 -12.92 -4.24 11.21
C THR A 41 -12.94 -3.18 12.33
N ASP A 42 -14.09 -2.92 12.92
CA ASP A 42 -14.21 -1.98 14.04
C ASP A 42 -13.37 -2.38 15.27
N SER A 43 -12.99 -3.65 15.42
CA SER A 43 -12.31 -4.15 16.62
C SER A 43 -11.20 -5.16 16.39
N ALA A 44 -11.00 -5.63 15.15
CA ALA A 44 -10.08 -6.72 14.86
C ALA A 44 -9.48 -6.61 13.44
N VAL A 45 -8.43 -7.39 13.19
CA VAL A 45 -7.88 -7.64 11.85
C VAL A 45 -8.26 -9.04 11.45
N GLU A 46 -9.07 -9.16 10.40
CA GLU A 46 -9.62 -10.44 9.95
C GLU A 46 -9.04 -10.83 8.60
N PRO A 47 -8.79 -12.14 8.37
CA PRO A 47 -8.41 -12.62 7.05
C PRO A 47 -9.60 -12.54 6.09
N ASP A 48 -9.34 -12.18 4.83
CA ASP A 48 -10.32 -12.35 3.77
C ASP A 48 -10.71 -13.82 3.63
N SER A 49 -11.96 -14.06 3.22
CA SER A 49 -12.53 -15.41 3.13
C SER A 49 -11.79 -16.34 2.17
N GLU A 50 -11.17 -15.77 1.14
CA GLU A 50 -10.41 -16.50 0.13
C GLU A 50 -8.98 -15.98 0.04
N ARG A 51 -8.03 -16.87 -0.27
CA ARG A 51 -6.66 -16.46 -0.56
C ARG A 51 -6.61 -15.78 -1.92
N TYR A 52 -5.91 -14.66 -2.00
CA TYR A 52 -5.71 -13.95 -3.25
C TYR A 52 -4.67 -14.69 -4.11
N GLN A 53 -5.01 -14.95 -5.38
CA GLN A 53 -4.13 -15.58 -6.36
C GLN A 53 -3.34 -14.50 -7.10
N LEU A 54 -2.03 -14.49 -6.90
CA LEU A 54 -1.14 -13.58 -7.63
C LEU A 54 -1.16 -13.95 -9.12
N LYS A 55 -1.35 -12.94 -9.96
CA LYS A 55 -1.35 -13.05 -11.41
C LYS A 55 0.06 -12.97 -11.98
N GLN A 56 0.95 -12.19 -11.36
CA GLN A 56 2.32 -11.99 -11.84
C GLN A 56 3.35 -12.09 -10.69
N PRO A 57 3.57 -13.29 -10.12
CA PRO A 57 4.51 -13.49 -9.01
C PRO A 57 5.98 -13.46 -9.44
N ASP A 58 6.30 -12.82 -10.57
CA ASP A 58 7.61 -12.91 -11.25
C ASP A 58 8.71 -12.14 -10.51
N ASN A 59 8.32 -11.08 -9.78
CA ASN A 59 9.21 -10.31 -8.92
C ASN A 59 8.45 -9.66 -7.75
N LEU A 60 9.20 -9.27 -6.72
CA LEU A 60 8.63 -8.70 -5.49
C LEU A 60 7.85 -7.40 -5.73
N SER A 61 8.33 -6.52 -6.62
CA SER A 61 7.66 -5.24 -6.89
C SER A 61 6.28 -5.44 -7.50
N ALA A 62 6.19 -6.27 -8.55
CA ALA A 62 4.92 -6.58 -9.21
C ALA A 62 3.94 -7.26 -8.25
N SER A 63 4.44 -8.12 -7.37
CA SER A 63 3.63 -8.80 -6.37
C SER A 63 3.15 -7.84 -5.27
N LEU A 64 3.99 -6.88 -4.89
CA LEU A 64 3.64 -5.85 -3.92
C LEU A 64 2.57 -4.90 -4.48
N ASP A 65 2.75 -4.42 -5.72
CA ASP A 65 1.74 -3.66 -6.45
C ASP A 65 0.40 -4.39 -6.46
N GLU A 66 0.42 -5.66 -6.87
CA GLU A 66 -0.79 -6.47 -6.99
C GLU A 66 -1.47 -6.69 -5.63
N VAL A 67 -0.69 -6.86 -4.55
CA VAL A 67 -1.25 -7.00 -3.20
C VAL A 67 -1.86 -5.69 -2.72
N ILE A 68 -1.18 -4.55 -2.89
CA ILE A 68 -1.70 -3.23 -2.51
C ILE A 68 -3.01 -2.94 -3.25
N ASP A 69 -3.07 -3.23 -4.55
CA ASP A 69 -4.28 -3.04 -5.37
C ASP A 69 -5.44 -3.96 -4.97
N ALA A 70 -5.13 -5.17 -4.49
CA ALA A 70 -6.15 -6.14 -4.11
C ALA A 70 -6.68 -5.96 -2.68
N MET A 71 -5.97 -5.20 -1.84
CA MET A 71 -6.35 -5.00 -0.45
C MET A 71 -7.61 -4.16 -0.30
N THR A 72 -8.44 -4.55 0.66
CA THR A 72 -9.57 -3.74 1.11
C THR A 72 -9.08 -2.79 2.20
N LEU A 73 -8.96 -1.51 1.87
CA LEU A 73 -8.67 -0.45 2.84
C LEU A 73 -9.97 0.23 3.26
N ASP A 74 -10.01 0.66 4.52
CA ASP A 74 -11.14 1.44 5.03
C ASP A 74 -11.24 2.81 4.35
N GLU A 75 -12.47 3.35 4.30
CA GLU A 75 -12.70 4.70 3.82
C GLU A 75 -11.85 5.73 4.58
N GLY A 76 -11.16 6.58 3.82
CA GLY A 76 -10.26 7.60 4.34
C GLY A 76 -8.84 7.11 4.60
N ILE A 77 -8.46 5.92 4.12
CA ILE A 77 -7.09 5.40 4.24
C ILE A 77 -6.57 5.04 2.85
N THR A 78 -5.45 5.63 2.48
CA THR A 78 -4.85 5.46 1.15
C THR A 78 -3.36 5.17 1.28
N ILE A 79 -2.87 4.16 0.56
CA ILE A 79 -1.44 3.98 0.33
C ILE A 79 -1.08 4.80 -0.92
N GLU A 80 -0.35 5.91 -0.75
CA GLU A 80 -0.05 6.84 -1.85
C GLU A 80 1.12 6.34 -2.72
N LYS A 81 2.13 5.76 -2.07
CA LYS A 81 3.32 5.22 -2.71
C LYS A 81 4.03 4.24 -1.78
N TYR A 82 5.02 3.54 -2.32
CA TYR A 82 5.93 2.72 -1.55
C TYR A 82 7.35 2.75 -2.11
N THR A 83 8.31 2.35 -1.30
CA THR A 83 9.68 2.07 -1.72
C THR A 83 10.11 0.67 -1.28
N ILE A 84 11.01 0.06 -2.05
CA ILE A 84 11.61 -1.24 -1.74
C ILE A 84 13.12 -1.02 -1.64
N GLU A 85 13.69 -1.31 -0.48
CA GLU A 85 15.14 -1.32 -0.28
C GLU A 85 15.75 -2.68 -0.65
N THR A 86 17.06 -2.69 -0.94
CA THR A 86 17.82 -3.93 -1.23
C THR A 86 17.74 -4.97 -0.12
N SER A 87 17.49 -4.54 1.13
CA SER A 87 17.28 -5.37 2.31
C SER A 87 15.91 -6.07 2.35
N LYS A 88 15.07 -5.88 1.33
CA LYS A 88 13.66 -6.26 1.32
C LYS A 88 12.87 -5.57 2.43
N THR A 89 13.30 -4.37 2.86
CA THR A 89 12.47 -3.45 3.63
C THR A 89 11.53 -2.74 2.67
N VAL A 90 10.24 -2.73 2.99
CA VAL A 90 9.22 -1.99 2.26
C VAL A 90 8.75 -0.83 3.11
N THR A 91 8.84 0.39 2.58
CA THR A 91 8.28 1.58 3.24
C THR A 91 7.02 2.00 2.50
N LEU A 92 5.89 1.98 3.19
CA LEU A 92 4.60 2.42 2.68
C LEU A 92 4.33 3.83 3.15
N TYR A 93 3.88 4.69 2.26
CA TYR A 93 3.49 6.05 2.56
C TYR A 93 1.97 6.13 2.58
N VAL A 94 1.41 6.26 3.78
CA VAL A 94 -0.04 6.16 4.02
C VAL A 94 -0.60 7.52 4.39
N ARG A 95 -1.72 7.87 3.75
CA ARG A 95 -2.49 9.06 4.04
C ARG A 95 -3.78 8.67 4.75
N TYR A 96 -4.08 9.38 5.83
CA TYR A 96 -5.35 9.25 6.55
C TYR A 96 -6.16 10.53 6.36
N ALA A 97 -7.44 10.38 6.05
CA ALA A 97 -8.39 11.48 6.03
C ALA A 97 -8.65 12.01 7.46
N ASP A 98 -9.11 13.25 7.53
CA ASP A 98 -9.55 13.84 8.78
C ASP A 98 -10.65 13.01 9.44
N GLY A 99 -10.54 12.80 10.75
CA GLY A 99 -11.53 12.06 11.54
C GLY A 99 -11.30 10.56 11.62
N VAL A 100 -10.29 9.99 10.94
CA VAL A 100 -9.85 8.61 11.19
C VAL A 100 -9.23 8.52 12.59
N THR A 101 -9.79 7.64 13.44
CA THR A 101 -9.32 7.46 14.82
C THR A 101 -7.99 6.73 14.88
N GLU A 102 -7.19 6.96 15.93
CA GLU A 102 -5.91 6.28 16.13
C GLU A 102 -6.04 4.76 16.17
N GLU A 103 -7.12 4.25 16.79
CA GLU A 103 -7.42 2.81 16.79
C GLU A 103 -7.64 2.27 15.38
N LYS A 104 -8.39 3.00 14.54
CA LYS A 104 -8.62 2.62 13.15
C LYS A 104 -7.31 2.64 12.34
N LYS A 105 -6.48 3.68 12.51
CA LYS A 105 -5.13 3.73 11.90
C LYS A 105 -4.28 2.51 12.28
N LEU A 106 -4.27 2.15 13.56
CA LEU A 106 -3.53 0.99 14.05
C LEU A 106 -4.03 -0.33 13.47
N LEU A 107 -5.35 -0.55 13.44
CA LEU A 107 -5.94 -1.76 12.85
C LEU A 107 -5.68 -1.85 11.35
N SER A 108 -5.77 -0.74 10.62
CA SER A 108 -5.46 -0.71 9.19
C SER A 108 -3.97 -0.97 8.94
N ASN A 109 -3.06 -0.37 9.71
CA ASN A 109 -1.63 -0.68 9.62
C ASN A 109 -1.33 -2.15 9.90
N ALA A 110 -2.00 -2.72 10.90
CA ALA A 110 -1.88 -4.14 11.22
C ALA A 110 -2.36 -5.05 10.09
N ALA A 111 -3.51 -4.73 9.47
CA ALA A 111 -4.04 -5.43 8.31
C ALA A 111 -3.10 -5.33 7.10
N ILE A 112 -2.51 -4.16 6.87
CA ILE A 112 -1.53 -3.95 5.81
C ILE A 112 -0.29 -4.83 6.02
N VAL A 113 0.34 -4.73 7.19
CA VAL A 113 1.56 -5.48 7.49
C VAL A 113 1.31 -6.99 7.41
N LYS A 114 0.18 -7.48 7.92
CA LYS A 114 -0.20 -8.90 7.81
C LYS A 114 -0.40 -9.36 6.36
N SER A 115 -1.05 -8.55 5.53
CA SER A 115 -1.25 -8.87 4.11
C SER A 115 0.07 -8.96 3.35
N LEU A 116 1.02 -8.09 3.68
CA LEU A 116 2.37 -8.10 3.11
C LEU A 116 3.25 -9.25 3.63
N GLY A 117 2.92 -9.84 4.79
CA GLY A 117 3.63 -10.99 5.36
C GLY A 117 3.59 -12.26 4.47
N GLY A 118 2.68 -12.32 3.50
CA GLY A 118 2.66 -13.37 2.48
C GLY A 118 3.75 -13.24 1.41
N LEU A 119 4.40 -12.07 1.33
CA LEU A 119 5.49 -11.77 0.40
C LEU A 119 6.85 -12.03 1.05
N GLU A 120 7.91 -12.16 0.25
CA GLU A 120 9.28 -12.23 0.79
C GLU A 120 9.79 -10.84 1.21
N ILE A 121 9.17 -10.24 2.22
CA ILE A 121 9.53 -8.95 2.80
C ILE A 121 10.15 -9.18 4.18
N SER A 122 11.23 -8.47 4.50
CA SER A 122 11.90 -8.55 5.81
C SER A 122 11.21 -7.68 6.85
N THR A 123 10.88 -6.45 6.47
CA THR A 123 10.38 -5.39 7.35
C THR A 123 9.40 -4.51 6.59
N VAL A 124 8.32 -4.07 7.26
CA VAL A 124 7.37 -3.10 6.71
C VAL A 124 7.42 -1.83 7.55
N GLN A 125 7.83 -0.73 6.95
CA GLN A 125 7.73 0.60 7.55
C GLN A 125 6.47 1.28 7.03
N VAL A 126 5.77 1.98 7.92
CA VAL A 126 4.65 2.84 7.53
C VAL A 126 5.00 4.27 7.91
N THR A 127 5.05 5.12 6.90
CA THR A 127 5.24 6.56 7.03
C THR A 127 3.89 7.23 6.79
N THR A 128 3.42 8.00 7.75
CA THR A 128 2.19 8.79 7.62
C THR A 128 2.48 10.10 6.90
N LEU A 129 1.68 10.40 5.89
CA LEU A 129 1.73 11.65 5.13
C LEU A 129 0.73 12.69 5.67
N GLY A 130 1.24 13.88 5.98
CA GLY A 130 0.47 15.09 6.28
C GLY A 130 0.05 15.85 5.02
N GLU A 131 -0.54 17.03 5.20
CA GLU A 131 -0.94 17.88 4.07
C GLU A 131 0.30 18.27 3.21
N GLY A 132 0.19 18.16 1.88
CA GLY A 132 1.31 18.50 0.99
C GLY A 132 2.45 17.46 0.95
N ASP A 133 2.16 16.20 1.27
CA ASP A 133 3.09 15.06 1.22
C ASP A 133 4.28 15.13 2.19
N GLU A 134 4.17 15.95 3.25
CA GLU A 134 5.16 15.96 4.32
C GLU A 134 5.06 14.70 5.19
N GLU A 135 6.19 14.14 5.59
CA GLU A 135 6.24 12.98 6.50
C GLU A 135 6.01 13.47 7.93
N VAL A 136 4.88 13.11 8.53
CA VAL A 136 4.50 13.59 9.87
C VAL A 136 4.71 12.57 10.98
N ASP A 137 4.75 11.28 10.62
CA ASP A 137 5.03 10.19 11.55
C ASP A 137 5.64 9.00 10.81
N MET A 138 6.48 8.23 11.48
CA MET A 138 7.07 7.01 10.94
C MET A 138 7.09 5.92 12.00
N ALA A 139 6.41 4.82 11.71
CA ALA A 139 6.39 3.62 12.54
C ALA A 139 7.00 2.44 11.77
N THR A 140 7.89 1.70 12.42
CA THR A 140 8.44 0.45 11.86
C THR A 140 7.68 -0.73 12.45
N TYR A 141 7.15 -1.57 11.57
CA TYR A 141 6.42 -2.77 11.93
C TYR A 141 7.11 -4.02 11.37
N THR A 142 7.17 -5.05 12.19
CA THR A 142 7.47 -6.42 11.78
C THR A 142 6.21 -7.25 12.01
N ASP A 143 6.17 -8.47 11.46
CA ASP A 143 5.07 -9.41 11.73
C ASP A 143 4.86 -9.62 13.26
N SER A 144 5.94 -9.56 14.04
CA SER A 144 5.92 -9.60 15.51
C SER A 144 5.48 -8.32 16.22
N SER A 145 5.24 -7.22 15.50
CA SER A 145 4.84 -5.94 16.10
C SER A 145 3.39 -5.91 16.57
N PHE A 146 2.58 -6.88 16.15
CA PHE A 146 1.16 -6.95 16.50
C PHE A 146 0.88 -8.19 17.35
N TYR A 147 0.49 -7.97 18.61
CA TYR A 147 -0.02 -9.03 19.49
C TYR A 147 -1.53 -9.11 19.34
N TYR A 148 -2.02 -10.24 18.86
CA TYR A 148 -3.44 -10.56 18.84
C TYR A 148 -3.70 -11.48 20.03
N TYR A 149 -4.61 -11.10 20.93
CA TYR A 149 -5.04 -12.02 21.97
C TYR A 149 -5.75 -13.19 21.29
N GLU A 150 -5.24 -14.41 21.46
CA GLU A 150 -6.01 -15.61 21.13
C GLU A 150 -7.17 -15.69 22.14
N GLU A 151 -8.41 -15.80 21.63
CA GLU A 151 -9.56 -16.16 22.46
C GLU A 151 -9.47 -17.61 22.97
#